data_AF-A0A6P3RU61-F1
#
_entry.id   AF-A0A6P3RU61-F1
#
_cell.length_a   1.000
_cell.length_b   1.000
_cell.length_c   1.000
_cell.angle_alpha   90.00
_cell.angle_beta   90.00
_cell.angle_gamma   90.00
#
_symmetry.space_group_name_H-M   'P 1'
#
loop_
_entity.id
_entity.type
_entity.pdbx_description
1 polymer ?
#
loop_
_entity_poly.entity_id
_entity_poly.type
_entity_poly.pdbx_seq_one_letter_code
_entity_poly.pdbx_strand_id
1 'polypeptide(L)'
;FEGTAEASIAFLTLQSTPSAPAPAPARAPAPPRALYRYGARDLATVFFYTLVAVIVHAALQEHVLDRVTRRLQLAKAKQSRFNEAGQFGAFYLVSCAWGTCVLVAEGCLEEPARLWRAAPPGTMTFQVKFFYVAQLAYWFHAVPELYFQRTRRQDLPRQLVYIGLHLFHIAGAYLLYLNHLGLLLLMMHYSVELLTHACDLFYFGDEKHQRELSLWAVVFVLGRLGTLIVSVLTAGFHLAGGQARGPDAASGNVNVLAAKVAVLSSSCT
;
A
#
# COMPACT_ATOMS: atom_id res chain seq x y z
N PHE A 1 -22.89 -0.92 -20.14
CA PHE A 1 -23.20 0.52 -20.24
C PHE A 1 -24.70 0.83 -20.15
N GLU A 2 -25.60 -0.16 -19.99
CA GLU A 2 -27.04 0.07 -19.78
C GLU A 2 -27.44 0.39 -18.33
N GLY A 3 -26.77 -0.17 -17.31
CA GLY A 3 -27.14 0.09 -15.90
C GLY A 3 -26.89 1.52 -15.42
N THR A 4 -26.03 2.28 -16.11
CA THR A 4 -25.72 3.69 -15.81
C THR A 4 -26.84 4.66 -16.23
N ALA A 5 -27.71 4.27 -17.17
CA ALA A 5 -28.81 5.10 -17.64
C ALA A 5 -29.97 5.14 -16.64
N GLU A 6 -30.35 4.00 -16.05
CA GLU A 6 -31.48 3.95 -15.11
C GLU A 6 -31.18 4.64 -13.78
N ALA A 7 -29.94 4.54 -13.28
CA ALA A 7 -29.54 5.26 -12.07
C ALA A 7 -29.56 6.78 -12.26
N SER A 8 -29.27 7.27 -13.48
CA SER A 8 -29.29 8.71 -13.80
C SER A 8 -30.71 9.26 -13.85
N ILE A 9 -31.67 8.44 -14.31
CA ILE A 9 -33.11 8.78 -14.39
C ILE A 9 -33.73 8.88 -12.98
N ALA A 10 -33.32 8.01 -12.05
CA ALA A 10 -33.75 8.09 -10.64
C ALA A 10 -33.21 9.34 -9.92
N PHE A 11 -32.02 9.82 -10.29
CA PHE A 11 -31.42 11.02 -9.70
C PHE A 11 -32.07 12.33 -10.17
N LEU A 12 -32.50 12.41 -11.43
CA LEU A 12 -33.18 13.60 -11.98
C LEU A 12 -34.63 13.76 -11.50
N THR A 13 -35.32 12.64 -11.24
CA THR A 13 -36.72 12.63 -10.77
C THR A 13 -36.87 12.97 -9.29
N LEU A 14 -35.84 12.71 -8.47
CA LEU A 14 -35.85 13.06 -7.04
C LEU A 14 -35.56 14.55 -6.79
N GLN A 15 -34.88 15.24 -7.71
CA GLN A 15 -34.56 16.67 -7.60
C GLN A 15 -35.74 17.61 -7.90
N SER A 16 -36.87 17.12 -8.39
CA SER A 16 -38.00 17.93 -8.89
C SER A 16 -39.25 17.94 -7.99
N THR A 17 -39.18 17.49 -6.73
CA THR A 17 -40.31 17.63 -5.79
C THR A 17 -40.05 18.75 -4.77
N PRO A 18 -40.73 19.91 -4.86
CA PRO A 18 -40.66 20.93 -3.82
C PRO A 18 -41.82 20.84 -2.80
N SER A 19 -41.51 21.31 -1.58
CA SER A 19 -42.37 21.87 -0.51
C SER A 19 -42.74 21.01 0.72
N ALA A 20 -41.99 21.20 1.82
CA ALA A 20 -42.51 21.46 3.18
C ALA A 20 -41.41 22.17 4.03
N PRO A 21 -41.75 23.04 5.01
CA PRO A 21 -40.81 23.98 5.62
C PRO A 21 -39.96 23.37 6.74
N ALA A 22 -38.77 23.95 6.93
CA ALA A 22 -37.64 23.46 7.70
C ALA A 22 -37.82 23.39 9.24
N PRO A 23 -37.02 22.52 9.88
CA PRO A 23 -36.17 22.98 10.98
C PRO A 23 -34.68 22.64 10.73
N ALA A 24 -33.80 23.60 11.06
CA ALA A 24 -32.33 23.61 11.20
C ALA A 24 -31.47 22.59 10.37
N PRO A 25 -30.39 23.04 9.70
CA PRO A 25 -29.57 22.16 8.86
C PRO A 25 -28.77 21.16 9.72
N ALA A 26 -29.38 20.01 10.02
CA ALA A 26 -28.64 18.80 10.31
C ALA A 26 -27.83 18.47 9.06
N ARG A 27 -26.51 18.54 9.19
CA ARG A 27 -25.51 18.19 8.17
C ARG A 27 -25.97 16.96 7.39
N ALA A 28 -26.31 17.15 6.11
CA ALA A 28 -26.80 16.08 5.25
C ALA A 28 -25.86 14.86 5.37
N PRO A 29 -26.40 13.64 5.58
CA PRO A 29 -25.56 12.45 5.64
C PRO A 29 -24.81 12.34 4.31
N ALA A 30 -23.49 12.20 4.37
CA ALA A 30 -22.67 11.98 3.19
C ALA A 30 -23.26 10.81 2.36
N PRO A 31 -23.24 10.88 1.02
CA PRO A 31 -23.80 9.82 0.18
C PRO A 31 -23.23 8.46 0.58
N PRO A 32 -24.04 7.38 0.55
CA PRO A 32 -23.60 6.06 0.97
C PRO A 32 -22.38 5.65 0.15
N ARG A 33 -21.23 5.48 0.82
CA ARG A 33 -19.99 5.05 0.17
C ARG A 33 -20.23 3.66 -0.40
N ALA A 34 -20.05 3.49 -1.72
CA ALA A 34 -20.14 2.18 -2.35
C ALA A 34 -19.10 1.23 -1.73
N LEU A 35 -19.61 0.17 -1.09
CA LEU A 35 -18.79 -0.86 -0.45
C LEU A 35 -18.55 -2.01 -1.44
N TYR A 36 -17.30 -2.39 -1.60
CA TYR A 36 -16.87 -3.44 -2.52
C TYR A 36 -16.55 -4.71 -1.74
N ARG A 37 -17.00 -5.85 -2.28
CA ARG A 37 -16.68 -7.18 -1.77
C ARG A 37 -15.37 -7.70 -2.36
N TYR A 38 -14.75 -8.60 -1.63
CA TYR A 38 -13.63 -9.42 -2.10
C TYR A 38 -14.15 -10.43 -3.11
N GLY A 39 -13.36 -10.72 -4.15
CA GLY A 39 -13.73 -11.79 -5.07
C GLY A 39 -12.58 -12.25 -5.95
N ALA A 40 -12.70 -13.45 -6.50
CA ALA A 40 -11.74 -13.99 -7.46
C ALA A 40 -11.56 -13.11 -8.72
N ARG A 41 -12.56 -12.27 -9.03
CA ARG A 41 -12.48 -11.25 -10.09
C ARG A 41 -11.39 -10.20 -9.85
N ASP A 42 -10.96 -10.04 -8.60
CA ASP A 42 -9.85 -9.15 -8.26
C ASP A 42 -8.53 -9.67 -8.85
N LEU A 43 -8.37 -10.98 -9.06
CA LEU A 43 -7.20 -11.56 -9.70
C LEU A 43 -7.06 -11.10 -11.16
N ALA A 44 -8.16 -11.07 -11.91
CA ALA A 44 -8.17 -10.55 -13.28
C ALA A 44 -7.82 -9.05 -13.30
N THR A 45 -8.27 -8.33 -12.28
CA THR A 45 -7.99 -6.89 -12.12
C THR A 45 -6.51 -6.66 -11.80
N VAL A 46 -5.93 -7.43 -10.87
CA VAL A 46 -4.49 -7.41 -10.55
C VAL A 46 -3.67 -7.72 -11.80
N PHE A 47 -4.02 -8.78 -12.54
CA PHE A 47 -3.33 -9.12 -13.79
C PHE A 47 -3.37 -7.97 -14.80
N PHE A 48 -4.54 -7.37 -15.03
CA PHE A 48 -4.68 -6.22 -15.92
C PHE A 48 -3.78 -5.06 -15.48
N TYR A 49 -3.80 -4.69 -14.20
CA TYR A 49 -2.94 -3.61 -13.70
C TYR A 49 -1.47 -3.99 -13.65
N THR A 50 -1.09 -5.27 -13.59
CA THR A 50 0.30 -5.70 -13.77
C THR A 50 0.80 -5.37 -15.16
N LEU A 51 -0.02 -5.60 -16.20
CA LEU A 51 0.34 -5.22 -17.58
C LEU A 51 0.50 -3.70 -17.70
N VAL A 52 -0.42 -2.93 -17.09
CA VAL A 52 -0.30 -1.47 -17.02
C VAL A 52 0.98 -1.06 -16.30
N ALA A 53 1.32 -1.70 -15.17
CA ALA A 53 2.53 -1.42 -14.42
C ALA A 53 3.81 -1.70 -15.23
N VAL A 54 3.85 -2.77 -16.04
CA VAL A 54 4.96 -3.04 -16.97
C VAL A 54 5.14 -1.90 -17.98
N ILE A 55 4.04 -1.44 -18.58
CA ILE A 55 4.09 -0.33 -19.57
C ILE A 55 4.54 0.97 -18.90
N VAL A 56 3.96 1.30 -17.74
CA VAL A 56 4.31 2.51 -16.97
C VAL A 56 5.77 2.47 -16.53
N HIS A 57 6.26 1.32 -16.06
CA HIS A 57 7.66 1.13 -15.71
C HIS A 57 8.53 1.42 -16.93
N ALA A 58 8.28 0.76 -18.06
CA ALA A 58 9.09 0.93 -19.27
C ALA A 58 9.14 2.40 -19.71
N ALA A 59 7.99 3.09 -19.68
CA ALA A 59 7.91 4.51 -19.97
C ALA A 59 8.72 5.36 -18.96
N LEU A 60 8.61 5.08 -17.65
CA LEU A 60 9.35 5.78 -16.61
C LEU A 60 10.88 5.62 -16.78
N GLN A 61 11.32 4.39 -17.10
CA GLN A 61 12.73 4.10 -17.34
C GLN A 61 13.26 4.91 -18.54
N GLU A 62 12.59 4.84 -19.69
CA GLU A 62 13.02 5.51 -20.92
C GLU A 62 12.98 7.04 -20.82
N HIS A 63 11.89 7.59 -20.25
CA HIS A 63 11.63 9.03 -20.29
C HIS A 63 12.27 9.79 -19.13
N VAL A 64 12.39 9.16 -17.95
CA VAL A 64 12.87 9.81 -16.73
C VAL A 64 14.26 9.30 -16.37
N LEU A 65 14.42 8.01 -16.06
CA LEU A 65 15.65 7.48 -15.49
C LEU A 65 16.83 7.53 -16.48
N ASP A 66 16.62 7.11 -17.73
CA ASP A 66 17.64 7.19 -18.79
C ASP A 66 17.98 8.63 -19.13
N ARG A 67 17.00 9.52 -19.10
CA ARG A 67 17.20 10.95 -19.35
C ARG A 67 18.06 11.58 -18.26
N VAL A 68 17.80 11.30 -16.99
CA VAL A 68 18.59 11.79 -15.85
C VAL A 68 20.00 11.20 -15.85
N THR A 69 20.11 9.90 -16.13
CA THR A 69 21.41 9.22 -16.22
C THR A 69 22.31 9.85 -17.29
N ARG A 70 21.77 10.13 -18.48
CA ARG A 70 22.51 10.80 -19.56
C ARG A 70 22.97 12.20 -19.18
N ARG A 71 22.22 12.91 -18.33
CA ARG A 71 22.59 14.24 -17.82
C ARG A 71 23.71 14.20 -16.80
N LEU A 72 23.70 13.19 -15.91
CA LEU A 72 24.68 13.06 -14.82
C LEU A 72 25.98 12.37 -15.23
N GLN A 73 26.10 11.89 -16.48
CA GLN A 73 27.28 11.18 -17.01
C GLN A 73 27.81 10.07 -16.08
N LEU A 74 26.90 9.34 -15.45
CA LEU A 74 27.26 8.28 -14.50
C LEU A 74 27.99 7.13 -15.19
N ALA A 75 29.02 6.61 -14.54
CA ALA A 75 29.69 5.39 -14.99
C ALA A 75 28.70 4.21 -15.05
N LYS A 76 28.89 3.27 -16.00
CA LYS A 76 27.99 2.11 -16.21
C LYS A 76 27.65 1.33 -14.93
N ALA A 77 28.62 1.18 -14.02
CA ALA A 77 28.40 0.50 -12.75
C ALA A 77 27.48 1.28 -11.79
N LYS A 78 27.54 2.62 -11.79
CA LYS A 78 26.66 3.50 -11.00
C LYS A 78 25.28 3.64 -11.64
N GLN A 79 25.19 3.61 -12.97
CA GLN A 79 23.93 3.70 -13.71
C GLN A 79 22.93 2.59 -13.34
N SER A 80 23.38 1.33 -13.27
CA SER A 80 22.49 0.22 -12.92
C SER A 80 21.87 0.39 -11.53
N ARG A 81 22.67 0.81 -10.55
CA ARG A 81 22.18 1.05 -9.18
C ARG A 81 21.29 2.27 -9.07
N PHE A 82 21.61 3.33 -9.81
CA PHE A 82 20.77 4.52 -9.90
C PHE A 82 19.40 4.20 -10.51
N ASN A 83 19.35 3.38 -11.55
CA ASN A 83 18.09 2.99 -12.18
C ASN A 83 17.20 2.20 -11.21
N GLU A 84 17.77 1.23 -10.50
CA GLU A 84 17.08 0.43 -9.49
C GLU A 84 16.58 1.30 -8.32
N ALA A 85 17.48 2.10 -7.71
CA ALA A 85 17.12 2.99 -6.60
C ALA A 85 16.10 4.07 -7.03
N GLY A 86 16.22 4.60 -8.25
CA GLY A 86 15.31 5.60 -8.79
C GLY A 86 13.92 5.04 -9.08
N GLN A 87 13.83 3.83 -9.63
CA GLN A 87 12.55 3.14 -9.83
C GLN A 87 11.84 2.86 -8.50
N PHE A 88 12.53 2.22 -7.55
CA PHE A 88 11.96 1.92 -6.24
C PHE A 88 11.63 3.19 -5.46
N GLY A 89 12.51 4.19 -5.48
CA GLY A 89 12.28 5.50 -4.85
C GLY A 89 11.04 6.20 -5.41
N ALA A 90 10.87 6.24 -6.74
CA ALA A 90 9.69 6.82 -7.37
C ALA A 90 8.40 6.09 -6.97
N PHE A 91 8.43 4.75 -6.98
CA PHE A 91 7.31 3.93 -6.56
C PHE A 91 6.94 4.19 -5.10
N TYR A 92 7.89 4.13 -4.17
CA TYR A 92 7.62 4.33 -2.75
C TYR A 92 7.12 5.74 -2.46
N LEU A 93 7.62 6.77 -3.15
CA LEU A 93 7.13 8.13 -3.00
C LEU A 93 5.66 8.25 -3.41
N VAL A 94 5.31 7.75 -4.59
CA VAL A 94 3.92 7.80 -5.11
C VAL A 94 2.98 6.97 -4.23
N SER A 95 3.40 5.75 -3.87
CA SER A 95 2.62 4.87 -3.01
C SER A 95 2.44 5.46 -1.61
N CYS A 96 3.46 6.12 -1.06
CA CYS A 96 3.33 6.84 0.21
C CYS A 96 2.31 7.98 0.11
N ALA A 97 2.50 8.90 -0.84
CA ALA A 97 1.61 10.03 -1.00
C ALA A 97 0.15 9.58 -1.21
N TRP A 98 -0.07 8.56 -2.04
CA TRP A 98 -1.40 8.02 -2.28
C TRP A 98 -1.98 7.33 -1.04
N GLY A 99 -1.23 6.46 -0.36
CA GLY A 99 -1.75 5.78 0.82
C GLY A 99 -2.09 6.74 1.97
N THR A 100 -1.32 7.83 2.13
CA THR A 100 -1.69 8.93 3.03
C THR A 100 -3.00 9.58 2.62
N CYS A 101 -3.20 9.90 1.34
CA CYS A 101 -4.47 10.44 0.84
C CYS A 101 -5.66 9.50 1.11
N VAL A 102 -5.47 8.18 0.96
CA VAL A 102 -6.51 7.19 1.27
C VAL A 102 -6.82 7.17 2.77
N LEU A 103 -5.81 7.18 3.64
CA LEU A 103 -6.00 7.23 5.09
C LEU A 103 -6.75 8.50 5.54
N VAL A 104 -6.44 9.65 4.93
CA VAL A 104 -7.15 10.91 5.16
C VAL A 104 -8.62 10.79 4.72
N ALA A 105 -8.88 10.26 3.52
CA ALA A 105 -10.23 10.10 2.98
C ALA A 105 -11.11 9.13 3.79
N GLU A 106 -10.49 8.14 4.42
CA GLU A 106 -11.14 7.20 5.35
C GLU A 106 -11.41 7.81 6.74
N GLY A 107 -10.86 8.99 7.02
CA GLY A 107 -10.99 9.68 8.31
C GLY A 107 -10.17 9.02 9.42
N CYS A 108 -9.10 8.29 9.07
CA CYS A 108 -8.24 7.63 10.04
C CYS A 108 -7.40 8.61 10.88
N LEU A 109 -7.13 9.82 10.36
CA LEU A 109 -6.42 10.86 11.11
C LEU A 109 -7.31 11.52 12.18
N GLU A 110 -8.58 11.74 11.86
CA GLU A 110 -9.56 12.35 12.76
C GLU A 110 -9.96 11.39 13.89
N GLU A 111 -10.07 10.10 13.57
CA GLU A 111 -10.48 9.08 14.52
C GLU A 111 -9.54 7.86 14.44
N PRO A 112 -8.37 7.90 15.11
CA PRO A 112 -7.37 6.83 15.06
C PRO A 112 -7.93 5.47 15.45
N ALA A 113 -8.93 5.44 16.36
CA ALA A 113 -9.63 4.22 16.76
C ALA A 113 -10.27 3.44 15.59
N ARG A 114 -10.45 4.05 14.41
CA ARG A 114 -10.92 3.35 13.19
C ARG A 114 -9.91 2.36 12.64
N LEU A 115 -8.61 2.60 12.81
CA LEU A 115 -7.55 1.71 12.32
C LEU A 115 -7.61 0.32 12.98
N TRP A 116 -8.05 0.26 14.24
CA TRP A 116 -8.18 -0.97 15.03
C TRP A 116 -9.61 -1.55 15.01
N ARG A 117 -10.59 -0.82 14.47
CA ARG A 117 -11.95 -1.35 14.33
C ARG A 117 -11.99 -2.35 13.19
N ALA A 118 -12.38 -3.58 13.49
CA ALA A 118 -12.68 -4.56 12.46
C ALA A 118 -13.83 -4.03 11.59
N ALA A 119 -13.55 -3.74 10.31
CA ALA A 119 -14.59 -3.42 9.35
C ALA A 119 -15.60 -4.59 9.26
N PRO A 120 -16.88 -4.32 8.92
CA PRO A 120 -17.85 -5.39 8.67
C PRO A 120 -17.25 -6.42 7.72
N PRO A 121 -17.36 -7.74 8.02
CA PRO A 121 -16.66 -8.78 7.28
C PRO A 121 -16.89 -8.64 5.76
N GLY A 122 -15.80 -8.59 5.00
CA GLY A 122 -15.86 -8.66 3.55
C GLY A 122 -16.27 -7.38 2.82
N THR A 123 -16.21 -6.20 3.45
CA THR A 123 -16.47 -4.91 2.77
C THR A 123 -15.34 -3.90 2.95
N MET A 124 -15.01 -3.18 1.88
CA MET A 124 -14.05 -2.07 1.89
C MET A 124 -14.46 -1.00 0.88
N THR A 125 -13.96 0.22 1.05
CA THR A 125 -14.17 1.30 0.07
C THR A 125 -13.38 1.03 -1.20
N PHE A 126 -13.85 1.60 -2.32
CA PHE A 126 -13.16 1.49 -3.61
C PHE A 126 -11.70 1.95 -3.53
N GLN A 127 -11.43 3.05 -2.82
CA GLN A 127 -10.09 3.63 -2.73
C GLN A 127 -9.10 2.68 -2.05
N VAL A 128 -9.49 2.08 -0.92
CA VAL A 128 -8.67 1.08 -0.22
C VAL A 128 -8.47 -0.16 -1.09
N LYS A 129 -9.54 -0.67 -1.70
CA LYS A 129 -9.47 -1.81 -2.62
C LYS A 129 -8.51 -1.57 -3.76
N PHE A 130 -8.67 -0.44 -4.44
CA PHE A 130 -7.89 -0.09 -5.62
C PHE A 130 -6.43 0.13 -5.27
N PHE A 131 -6.14 0.73 -4.10
CA PHE A 131 -4.78 0.83 -3.59
C PHE A 131 -4.13 -0.55 -3.45
N TYR A 132 -4.73 -1.50 -2.73
CA TYR A 132 -4.18 -2.86 -2.59
C TYR A 132 -3.97 -3.57 -3.92
N VAL A 133 -4.93 -3.47 -4.83
CA VAL A 133 -4.84 -4.06 -6.18
C VAL A 133 -3.67 -3.46 -6.95
N ALA A 134 -3.48 -2.13 -6.89
CA ALA A 134 -2.36 -1.45 -7.54
C ALA A 134 -1.01 -1.86 -6.92
N GLN A 135 -0.93 -1.99 -5.60
CA GLN A 135 0.29 -2.45 -4.92
C GLN A 135 0.65 -3.89 -5.30
N LEU A 136 -0.34 -4.81 -5.30
CA LEU A 136 -0.13 -6.18 -5.77
C LEU A 136 0.33 -6.20 -7.23
N ALA A 137 -0.34 -5.43 -8.08
CA ALA A 137 -0.02 -5.34 -9.50
C ALA A 137 1.42 -4.88 -9.73
N TYR A 138 1.89 -3.90 -8.97
CA TYR A 138 3.29 -3.48 -9.00
C TYR A 138 4.21 -4.61 -8.56
N TRP A 139 4.01 -5.25 -7.40
CA TRP A 139 4.94 -6.32 -7.00
C TRP A 139 4.93 -7.53 -7.94
N PHE A 140 3.81 -7.81 -8.62
CA PHE A 140 3.78 -8.79 -9.70
C PHE A 140 4.53 -8.34 -10.95
N HIS A 141 4.54 -7.04 -11.30
CA HIS A 141 5.32 -6.51 -12.43
C HIS A 141 6.82 -6.71 -12.24
N ALA A 142 7.29 -6.75 -10.99
CA ALA A 142 8.71 -6.94 -10.69
C ALA A 142 9.22 -8.32 -11.18
N VAL A 143 8.37 -9.34 -11.26
CA VAL A 143 8.77 -10.68 -11.72
C VAL A 143 9.18 -10.71 -13.20
N PRO A 144 8.35 -10.27 -14.17
CA PRO A 144 8.78 -10.16 -15.57
C PRO A 144 9.90 -9.13 -15.75
N GLU A 145 9.95 -8.10 -14.92
CA GLU A 145 11.06 -7.13 -14.95
C GLU A 145 12.41 -7.78 -14.64
N LEU A 146 12.50 -8.65 -13.63
CA LEU A 146 13.72 -9.43 -13.36
C LEU A 146 14.17 -10.27 -14.56
N TYR A 147 13.21 -10.77 -15.35
CA TYR A 147 13.49 -11.50 -16.58
C TYR A 147 14.06 -10.58 -17.67
N PHE A 148 13.47 -9.40 -17.88
CA PHE A 148 13.94 -8.42 -18.86
C PHE A 148 15.30 -7.83 -18.53
N GLN A 149 15.58 -7.58 -17.25
CA GLN A 149 16.87 -7.09 -16.76
C GLN A 149 17.99 -8.14 -16.83
N ARG A 150 17.67 -9.39 -17.18
CA ARG A 150 18.62 -10.53 -17.24
C ARG A 150 19.44 -10.65 -15.96
N THR A 151 18.78 -10.59 -14.80
CA THR A 151 19.48 -10.68 -13.52
C THR A 151 20.28 -11.97 -13.41
N ARG A 152 21.46 -11.88 -12.77
CA ARG A 152 22.34 -13.03 -12.56
C ARG A 152 21.58 -14.13 -11.82
N ARG A 153 21.79 -15.38 -12.25
CA ARG A 153 21.14 -16.57 -11.64
C ARG A 153 21.39 -16.69 -10.14
N GLN A 154 22.49 -16.14 -9.64
CA GLN A 154 22.86 -16.13 -8.22
C GLN A 154 22.02 -15.14 -7.40
N ASP A 155 21.60 -14.01 -7.97
CA ASP A 155 20.83 -12.97 -7.28
C ASP A 155 19.31 -13.18 -7.38
N LEU A 156 18.87 -13.95 -8.38
CA LEU A 156 17.48 -14.28 -8.66
C LEU A 156 16.69 -14.83 -7.45
N PRO A 157 17.18 -15.85 -6.68
CA PRO A 157 16.42 -16.37 -5.55
C PRO A 157 16.23 -15.32 -4.45
N ARG A 158 17.24 -14.48 -4.18
CA ARG A 158 17.15 -13.42 -3.17
C ARG A 158 16.08 -12.39 -3.56
N GLN A 159 16.06 -11.96 -4.81
CA GLN A 159 15.07 -10.99 -5.29
C GLN A 159 13.65 -11.57 -5.32
N LEU A 160 13.50 -12.84 -5.70
CA LEU A 160 12.20 -13.50 -5.67
C LEU A 160 11.65 -13.64 -4.25
N VAL A 161 12.50 -13.95 -3.25
CA VAL A 161 12.09 -13.96 -1.84
C VAL A 161 11.64 -12.55 -1.41
N TYR A 162 12.40 -11.51 -1.77
CA TYR A 162 12.05 -10.13 -1.46
C TYR A 162 10.70 -9.70 -2.07
N ILE A 163 10.46 -10.01 -3.35
CA ILE A 163 9.18 -9.76 -4.02
C ILE A 163 8.06 -10.59 -3.36
N GLY A 164 8.35 -11.85 -3.05
CA GLY A 164 7.42 -12.78 -2.40
C GLY A 164 6.97 -12.29 -1.03
N LEU A 165 7.88 -11.72 -0.22
CA LEU A 165 7.56 -11.14 1.09
C LEU A 165 6.61 -9.95 0.97
N HIS A 166 6.82 -9.08 -0.02
CA HIS A 166 5.92 -7.95 -0.28
C HIS A 166 4.55 -8.43 -0.74
N LEU A 167 4.50 -9.36 -1.70
CA LEU A 167 3.24 -9.96 -2.15
C LEU A 167 2.51 -10.65 -0.99
N PHE A 168 3.22 -11.41 -0.17
CA PHE A 168 2.66 -12.06 1.01
C PHE A 168 2.09 -11.06 2.01
N HIS A 169 2.83 -9.99 2.30
CA HIS A 169 2.38 -8.96 3.23
C HIS A 169 1.11 -8.25 2.72
N ILE A 170 1.11 -7.80 1.47
CA ILE A 170 0.00 -7.06 0.86
C ILE A 170 -1.23 -7.97 0.68
N ALA A 171 -1.04 -9.19 0.14
CA ALA A 171 -2.12 -10.14 -0.03
C ALA A 171 -2.68 -10.61 1.32
N GLY A 172 -1.81 -10.80 2.31
CA GLY A 172 -2.20 -11.13 3.67
C GLY A 172 -3.03 -10.03 4.33
N ALA A 173 -2.60 -8.77 4.21
CA ALA A 173 -3.35 -7.62 4.70
C ALA A 173 -4.74 -7.52 4.04
N TYR A 174 -4.79 -7.77 2.73
CA TYR A 174 -6.02 -7.78 1.94
C TYR A 174 -6.97 -8.92 2.36
N LEU A 175 -6.50 -10.18 2.35
CA LEU A 175 -7.33 -11.38 2.58
C LEU A 175 -7.76 -11.55 4.05
N LEU A 176 -6.98 -11.04 5.00
CA LEU A 176 -7.29 -11.10 6.43
C LEU A 176 -8.11 -9.91 6.93
N TYR A 177 -8.61 -9.08 6.01
CA TYR A 177 -9.46 -7.92 6.28
C TYR A 177 -8.79 -6.86 7.18
N LEU A 178 -7.46 -6.76 7.12
CA LEU A 178 -6.68 -5.75 7.86
C LEU A 178 -6.67 -4.44 7.07
N ASN A 179 -7.84 -3.92 6.70
CA ASN A 179 -7.96 -2.87 5.67
C ASN A 179 -7.15 -1.61 5.97
N HIS A 180 -7.56 -0.87 7.00
CA HIS A 180 -6.90 0.39 7.36
C HIS A 180 -5.57 0.16 8.08
N LEU A 181 -5.48 -0.90 8.89
CA LEU A 181 -4.25 -1.25 9.59
C LEU A 181 -3.13 -1.69 8.65
N GLY A 182 -3.40 -2.64 7.76
CA GLY A 182 -2.44 -3.13 6.78
C GLY A 182 -2.00 -2.02 5.84
N LEU A 183 -2.90 -1.08 5.52
CA LEU A 183 -2.58 0.12 4.76
C LEU A 183 -1.59 0.99 5.52
N LEU A 184 -1.84 1.24 6.82
CA LEU A 184 -0.93 2.01 7.67
C LEU A 184 0.45 1.32 7.81
N LEU A 185 0.48 0.01 8.03
CA LEU A 185 1.73 -0.74 8.16
C LEU A 185 2.53 -0.73 6.85
N LEU A 186 1.85 -0.90 5.71
CA LEU A 186 2.48 -0.81 4.40
C LEU A 186 3.02 0.60 4.15
N MET A 187 2.27 1.63 4.56
CA MET A 187 2.68 3.02 4.49
C MET A 187 3.93 3.31 5.31
N MET A 188 3.99 2.82 6.55
CA MET A 188 5.17 2.96 7.41
C MET A 188 6.36 2.24 6.78
N HIS A 189 6.19 1.00 6.32
CA HIS A 189 7.23 0.23 5.63
C HIS A 189 7.76 0.98 4.40
N TYR A 190 6.87 1.43 3.50
CA TYR A 190 7.27 2.16 2.28
C TYR A 190 7.96 3.49 2.58
N SER A 191 7.56 4.19 3.65
CA SER A 191 8.23 5.43 4.02
C SER A 191 9.67 5.20 4.50
N VAL A 192 9.95 4.05 5.14
CA VAL A 192 11.31 3.67 5.53
C VAL A 192 12.13 3.23 4.32
N GLU A 193 11.56 2.44 3.41
CA GLU A 193 12.24 2.02 2.16
C GLU A 193 12.55 3.22 1.26
N LEU A 194 11.60 4.16 1.14
CA LEU A 194 11.81 5.44 0.44
C LEU A 194 13.01 6.18 1.00
N LEU A 195 13.13 6.21 2.33
CA LEU A 195 14.24 6.88 3.00
C LEU A 195 15.58 6.24 2.63
N THR A 196 15.65 4.92 2.66
CA THR A 196 16.85 4.16 2.29
C THR A 196 17.27 4.46 0.87
N HIS A 197 16.34 4.39 -0.09
CA HIS A 197 16.65 4.70 -1.49
C HIS A 197 16.97 6.18 -1.72
N ALA A 198 16.35 7.10 -0.98
CA ALA A 198 16.72 8.51 -1.01
C ALA A 198 18.16 8.70 -0.52
N CYS A 199 18.56 8.04 0.57
CA CYS A 199 19.93 8.09 1.09
C CYS A 199 20.94 7.58 0.06
N ASP A 200 20.64 6.45 -0.59
CA ASP A 200 21.50 5.89 -1.65
C ASP A 200 21.62 6.87 -2.82
N LEU A 201 20.52 7.53 -3.20
CA LEU A 201 20.52 8.54 -4.27
C LEU A 201 21.38 9.75 -3.93
N PHE A 202 21.29 10.25 -2.69
CA PHE A 202 22.11 11.37 -2.20
C PHE A 202 23.59 10.98 -2.07
N TYR A 203 23.89 9.74 -1.68
CA TYR A 203 25.27 9.24 -1.64
C TYR A 203 25.95 9.28 -3.02
N PHE A 204 25.22 9.05 -4.11
CA PHE A 204 25.77 9.20 -5.45
C PHE A 204 26.06 10.65 -5.85
N GLY A 205 25.45 11.63 -5.16
CA GLY A 205 25.54 13.05 -5.46
C GLY A 205 26.73 13.77 -4.83
N ASP A 206 27.17 13.40 -3.62
CA ASP A 206 28.25 14.13 -2.92
C ASP A 206 28.91 13.31 -1.79
N GLU A 207 30.23 13.15 -1.82
CA GLU A 207 31.01 12.40 -0.82
C GLU A 207 31.13 13.13 0.54
N LYS A 208 30.72 14.40 0.62
CA LYS A 208 31.03 15.30 1.76
C LYS A 208 30.02 15.26 2.92
N HIS A 209 28.95 14.48 2.86
CA HIS A 209 27.79 14.57 3.78
C HIS A 209 27.72 13.50 4.90
N GLN A 210 28.87 13.08 5.45
CA GLN A 210 28.97 12.10 6.56
C GLN A 210 28.03 12.39 7.76
N ARG A 211 27.79 13.67 8.08
CA ARG A 211 26.98 14.08 9.24
C ARG A 211 25.47 13.97 9.00
N GLU A 212 25.01 14.17 7.76
CA GLU A 212 23.61 13.95 7.37
C GLU A 212 23.30 12.45 7.29
N LEU A 213 24.26 11.64 6.84
CA LEU A 213 24.19 10.18 6.82
C LEU A 213 23.91 9.57 8.21
N SER A 214 24.56 10.10 9.26
CA SER A 214 24.30 9.65 10.64
C SER A 214 22.87 9.98 11.09
N LEU A 215 22.29 11.10 10.65
CA LEU A 215 20.93 11.49 11.01
C LEU A 215 19.90 10.61 10.30
N TRP A 216 20.12 10.32 9.01
CA TRP A 216 19.29 9.38 8.26
C TRP A 216 19.30 7.96 8.83
N ALA A 217 20.46 7.48 9.31
CA ALA A 217 20.55 6.19 9.98
C ALA A 217 19.69 6.15 11.26
N VAL A 218 19.66 7.23 12.04
CA VAL A 218 18.80 7.33 13.23
C VAL A 218 17.32 7.34 12.84
N VAL A 219 16.92 8.12 11.82
CA VAL A 219 15.53 8.14 11.32
C VAL A 219 15.11 6.77 10.79
N PHE A 220 16.00 6.06 10.10
CA PHE A 220 15.76 4.70 9.63
C PHE A 220 15.49 3.73 10.79
N VAL A 221 16.34 3.74 11.83
CA VAL A 221 16.16 2.89 13.01
C VAL A 221 14.86 3.20 13.73
N LEU A 222 14.55 4.50 13.90
CA LEU A 222 13.29 4.93 14.51
C LEU A 222 12.07 4.52 13.68
N GLY A 223 12.13 4.62 12.35
CA GLY A 223 11.07 4.20 11.45
C GLY A 223 10.80 2.69 11.55
N ARG A 224 11.85 1.86 11.49
CA ARG A 224 11.75 0.40 11.66
C ARG A 224 11.19 0.02 13.03
N LEU A 225 11.69 0.67 14.09
CA LEU A 225 11.19 0.47 15.44
C LEU A 225 9.71 0.87 15.57
N GLY A 226 9.31 1.96 14.94
CA GLY A 226 7.92 2.40 14.87
C GLY A 226 7.01 1.37 14.22
N THR A 227 7.39 0.85 13.04
CA THR A 227 6.64 -0.21 12.35
C THR A 227 6.52 -1.46 13.23
N LEU A 228 7.61 -1.87 13.88
CA LEU A 228 7.62 -3.00 14.82
C LEU A 228 6.65 -2.78 15.99
N ILE A 229 6.69 -1.61 16.63
CA ILE A 229 5.82 -1.26 17.76
C ILE A 229 4.35 -1.32 17.31
N VAL A 230 4.00 -0.73 16.17
CA VAL A 230 2.61 -0.73 15.66
C VAL A 230 2.14 -2.15 15.32
N SER A 231 2.99 -2.98 14.71
CA SER A 231 2.70 -4.38 14.42
C SER A 231 2.45 -5.18 15.71
N VAL A 232 3.32 -5.04 16.72
CA VAL A 232 3.20 -5.75 18.01
C VAL A 232 1.97 -5.29 18.80
N LEU A 233 1.76 -3.99 18.93
CA LEU A 233 0.58 -3.44 19.59
C LEU A 233 -0.69 -3.96 18.93
N THR A 234 -0.71 -4.03 17.61
CA THR A 234 -1.91 -4.46 16.90
C THR A 234 -2.15 -5.96 17.01
N ALA A 235 -1.10 -6.78 17.04
CA ALA A 235 -1.23 -8.19 17.40
C ALA A 235 -1.81 -8.31 18.81
N GLY A 236 -1.29 -7.54 19.77
CA GLY A 236 -1.78 -7.51 21.16
C GLY A 236 -3.25 -7.13 21.29
N PHE A 237 -3.68 -6.05 20.63
CA PHE A 237 -5.08 -5.60 20.66
C PHE A 237 -6.02 -6.58 19.95
N HIS A 238 -5.60 -7.20 18.84
CA HIS A 238 -6.40 -8.25 18.19
C HIS A 238 -6.54 -9.51 19.05
N LEU A 239 -5.49 -9.89 19.78
CA LEU A 239 -5.51 -11.00 20.73
C LEU A 239 -6.44 -10.70 21.92
N ALA A 240 -6.28 -9.54 22.55
CA ALA A 240 -7.06 -9.11 23.70
C ALA A 240 -8.55 -8.92 23.36
N GLY A 241 -8.84 -8.34 22.18
CA GLY A 241 -10.22 -8.20 21.68
C GLY A 241 -10.89 -9.54 21.36
N GLY A 242 -10.11 -10.57 20.99
CA GLY A 242 -10.60 -11.94 20.80
C GLY A 242 -10.99 -12.63 22.10
N GLN A 243 -10.20 -12.44 23.17
CA GLN A 243 -10.51 -12.97 24.51
C GLN A 243 -11.77 -12.34 25.13
N ALA A 244 -12.04 -11.06 24.86
CA ALA A 244 -13.24 -10.38 25.35
C ALA A 244 -14.56 -10.89 24.71
N ARG A 245 -14.51 -11.67 23.62
CA ARG A 245 -15.69 -12.14 22.86
C ARG A 245 -16.15 -13.56 23.19
N GLY A 246 -15.64 -14.15 24.28
CA GLY A 246 -16.08 -15.44 24.83
C GLY A 246 -15.24 -16.64 24.38
N PRO A 247 -15.23 -17.75 25.15
CA PRO A 247 -14.34 -18.91 24.94
C PRO A 247 -14.56 -19.64 23.60
N ASP A 248 -15.75 -19.59 23.02
CA ASP A 248 -16.05 -20.20 21.70
C ASP A 248 -15.45 -19.40 20.52
N ALA A 249 -15.21 -18.09 20.69
CA ALA A 249 -14.53 -17.25 19.69
C ALA A 249 -13.00 -17.47 19.67
N ALA A 250 -12.43 -17.98 20.78
CA ALA A 250 -11.01 -18.28 20.91
C ALA A 250 -10.65 -19.66 20.32
N SER A 251 -11.57 -20.63 20.37
CA SER A 251 -11.34 -22.00 19.86
C SER A 251 -11.41 -22.09 18.31
N GLY A 252 -12.20 -21.23 17.66
CA GLY A 252 -12.49 -21.35 16.23
C GLY A 252 -11.45 -20.79 15.25
N ASN A 253 -10.37 -20.12 15.68
CA ASN A 253 -9.56 -19.36 14.71
C ASN A 253 -8.07 -19.13 15.00
N VAL A 254 -7.40 -20.04 15.71
CA VAL A 254 -5.94 -19.96 15.95
C VAL A 254 -5.14 -19.86 14.64
N ASN A 255 -5.60 -20.49 13.55
CA ASN A 255 -4.93 -20.45 12.24
C ASN A 255 -5.02 -19.06 11.58
N VAL A 256 -6.17 -18.39 11.65
CA VAL A 256 -6.33 -17.03 11.09
C VAL A 256 -5.62 -16.00 11.97
N LEU A 257 -5.62 -16.20 13.29
CA LEU A 257 -4.85 -15.37 14.20
C LEU A 257 -3.34 -15.52 13.94
N ALA A 258 -2.85 -16.75 13.76
CA ALA A 258 -1.48 -17.02 13.36
C ALA A 258 -1.15 -16.41 11.99
N ALA A 259 -2.08 -16.49 11.02
CA ALA A 259 -1.92 -15.82 9.73
C ALA A 259 -1.84 -14.29 9.87
N LYS A 260 -2.67 -13.68 10.73
CA LYS A 260 -2.61 -12.23 11.01
C LYS A 260 -1.28 -11.85 11.63
N VAL A 261 -0.82 -12.60 12.63
CA VAL A 261 0.48 -12.37 13.26
C VAL A 261 1.63 -12.53 12.25
N ALA A 262 1.57 -13.55 11.39
CA ALA A 262 2.56 -13.75 10.33
C ALA A 262 2.62 -12.54 9.38
N VAL A 263 1.46 -12.03 8.95
CA VAL A 263 1.38 -10.83 8.09
C VAL A 263 1.87 -9.58 8.80
N LEU A 264 1.58 -9.40 10.09
CA LEU A 264 2.09 -8.27 10.87
C LEU A 264 3.62 -8.36 11.07
N SER A 265 4.14 -9.58 11.20
CA SER A 265 5.59 -9.81 11.33
C SER A 265 6.35 -9.59 10.03
N SER A 266 5.72 -9.84 8.88
CA SER A 266 6.37 -9.61 7.58
C SER A 266 6.55 -8.13 7.23
N SER A 267 5.84 -7.21 7.91
CA SER A 267 6.13 -5.76 7.84
C SER A 267 7.47 -5.37 8.46
N CYS A 268 8.06 -6.24 9.28
CA CYS A 268 9.26 -5.94 10.04
C CYS A 268 10.56 -6.40 9.35
N THR A 269 10.44 -7.20 8.30
CA THR A 269 11.54 -7.65 7.42
C THR A 269 11.89 -6.60 6.37
#